data_AF-A0A9P5JJG8-F1
#
_entry.id   AF-A0A9P5JJG8-F1
#
_cell.length_a   1.000
_cell.length_b   1.000
_cell.length_c   1.000
_cell.angle_alpha   90.00
_cell.angle_beta   90.00
_cell.angle_gamma   90.00
#
_symmetry.space_group_name_H-M   'P 1'
#
loop_
_entity.id
_entity.type
_entity.pdbx_description
1 polymer ?
#
loop_
_entity_poly.entity_id
_entity_poly.type
_entity_poly.pdbx_seq_one_letter_code
_entity_poly.pdbx_strand_id
1 'polypeptide(L)'
;MERQCTSLRSIFNSNIAACHAKLGDHKTAVQFCDDSLLDVPTYAKALHRRATSNEVLDTWSSLSSAQTDYQTLVDTLPSSSPLRPSAQRALKSLPPRIQVAQKRETDEMVDKLKGVGNSILGHFGLSTDNFKFTPNGQGGYSMNFVQ
;
A
#
# COMPACT_ATOMS: atom_id res chain seq x y z
N MET A 1 -27.25 -11.88 -20.84
CA MET A 1 -27.61 -12.17 -19.43
C MET A 1 -26.40 -12.00 -18.52
N GLU A 2 -25.29 -12.70 -18.76
CA GLU A 2 -24.08 -12.67 -17.92
C GLU A 2 -23.48 -11.27 -17.69
N ARG A 3 -23.35 -10.44 -18.74
CA ARG A 3 -22.83 -9.06 -18.61
C ARG A 3 -23.67 -8.13 -17.72
N GLN A 4 -24.98 -8.37 -17.68
CA GLN A 4 -25.86 -7.61 -16.79
C GLN A 4 -25.71 -8.08 -15.34
N CYS A 5 -25.57 -9.39 -15.13
CA CYS A 5 -25.29 -9.94 -13.81
C CYS A 5 -23.95 -9.45 -13.23
N THR A 6 -22.88 -9.41 -14.03
CA THR A 6 -21.57 -8.90 -13.57
C THR A 6 -21.62 -7.41 -13.28
N SER A 7 -22.30 -6.62 -14.10
CA SER A 7 -22.50 -5.19 -13.85
C SER A 7 -23.28 -4.92 -12.56
N LEU A 8 -24.37 -5.65 -12.32
CA LEU A 8 -25.17 -5.51 -11.10
C LEU A 8 -24.39 -5.95 -9.86
N ARG A 9 -23.67 -7.08 -9.93
CA ARG A 9 -22.81 -7.55 -8.83
C ARG A 9 -21.74 -6.51 -8.49
N SER A 10 -21.09 -5.92 -9.49
CA SER A 10 -20.14 -4.82 -9.29
C SER A 10 -20.77 -3.63 -8.57
N ILE A 11 -21.99 -3.23 -8.94
CA ILE A 11 -22.72 -2.13 -8.29
C ILE A 11 -23.04 -2.48 -6.82
N PHE A 12 -23.54 -3.69 -6.55
CA PHE A 12 -23.86 -4.12 -5.19
C PHE A 12 -22.62 -4.15 -4.30
N ASN A 13 -21.53 -4.76 -4.78
CA ASN A 13 -20.26 -4.80 -4.05
C ASN A 13 -19.72 -3.40 -3.77
N SER A 14 -19.79 -2.48 -4.73
CA SER A 14 -19.39 -1.09 -4.50
C SER A 14 -20.25 -0.40 -3.43
N ASN A 15 -21.57 -0.67 -3.40
CA ASN A 15 -22.47 -0.11 -2.38
C ASN A 15 -22.19 -0.68 -0.99
N ILE A 16 -21.97 -2.00 -0.88
CA ILE A 16 -21.56 -2.64 0.37
C ILE A 16 -20.25 -2.03 0.86
N ALA A 17 -19.26 -1.83 -0.02
CA ALA A 17 -18.02 -1.17 0.34
C ALA A 17 -18.21 0.23 0.92
N ALA A 18 -19.15 1.04 0.39
CA ALA A 18 -19.44 2.34 1.01
C ALA A 18 -20.07 2.22 2.40
N CYS A 19 -20.94 1.24 2.62
CA CYS A 19 -21.50 1.00 3.95
C CYS A 19 -20.38 0.68 4.95
N HIS A 20 -19.48 -0.26 4.61
CA HIS A 20 -18.33 -0.59 5.47
C HIS A 20 -17.39 0.60 5.68
N ALA A 21 -17.09 1.39 4.63
CA ALA A 21 -16.28 2.59 4.77
C ALA A 21 -16.93 3.63 5.70
N LYS A 22 -18.26 3.73 5.73
CA LYS A 22 -19.00 4.60 6.66
C LYS A 22 -19.03 4.07 8.09
N LEU A 23 -18.96 2.75 8.26
CA LEU A 23 -18.81 2.09 9.57
C LEU A 23 -17.38 2.14 10.10
N GLY A 24 -16.41 2.65 9.33
CA GLY A 24 -14.99 2.71 9.69
C GLY A 24 -14.23 1.41 9.39
N ASP A 25 -14.89 0.40 8.83
CA ASP A 25 -14.28 -0.87 8.45
C ASP A 25 -13.69 -0.78 7.04
N HIS A 26 -12.56 -0.08 6.95
CA HIS A 26 -11.88 0.18 5.67
C HIS A 26 -11.25 -1.07 5.06
N LYS A 27 -10.91 -2.09 5.86
CA LYS A 27 -10.32 -3.33 5.35
C LYS A 27 -11.32 -4.12 4.52
N THR A 28 -12.52 -4.34 5.06
CA THR A 28 -13.58 -5.02 4.33
C THR A 28 -14.15 -4.17 3.20
N ALA A 29 -14.17 -2.83 3.35
CA ALA A 29 -14.51 -1.95 2.24
C ALA A 29 -13.59 -2.12 1.02
N VAL A 30 -12.29 -2.29 1.23
CA VAL A 30 -11.32 -2.56 0.15
C VAL A 30 -11.62 -3.91 -0.50
N GLN A 31 -11.86 -4.96 0.27
CA GLN A 31 -12.19 -6.29 -0.26
C GLN A 31 -13.41 -6.27 -1.18
N PHE A 32 -14.52 -5.63 -0.76
CA PHE A 32 -15.70 -5.50 -1.61
C PHE A 32 -15.45 -4.62 -2.83
N CYS A 33 -14.55 -3.64 -2.75
CA CYS A 33 -14.13 -2.90 -3.94
C CYS A 33 -13.31 -3.78 -4.89
N ASP A 34 -12.44 -4.65 -4.38
CA ASP A 34 -11.68 -5.59 -5.21
C ASP A 34 -12.63 -6.53 -5.96
N ASP A 35 -13.61 -7.13 -5.27
CA ASP A 35 -14.64 -7.96 -5.89
C ASP A 35 -15.45 -7.21 -6.94
N SER A 36 -15.75 -5.93 -6.69
CA SER A 36 -16.43 -5.06 -7.64
C SER A 36 -15.60 -4.80 -8.91
N LEU A 37 -14.29 -4.66 -8.76
CA LEU A 37 -13.34 -4.37 -9.83
C LEU A 37 -12.92 -5.63 -10.61
N LEU A 38 -13.04 -6.82 -10.02
CA LEU A 38 -12.92 -8.08 -10.77
C LEU A 38 -13.98 -8.20 -11.87
N ASP A 39 -15.19 -7.70 -11.59
CA ASP A 39 -16.28 -7.67 -12.56
C ASP A 39 -16.20 -6.52 -13.56
N VAL A 40 -15.95 -5.31 -13.04
CA VAL A 40 -15.88 -4.08 -13.85
C VAL A 40 -14.64 -3.27 -13.43
N PRO A 41 -13.48 -3.52 -14.05
CA PRO A 41 -12.20 -2.91 -13.66
C PRO A 41 -12.18 -1.38 -13.73
N THR A 42 -13.02 -0.80 -14.58
CA THR A 42 -13.11 0.65 -14.80
C THR A 42 -14.23 1.31 -13.98
N TYR A 43 -14.81 0.60 -13.00
CA TYR A 43 -15.93 1.16 -12.24
C TYR A 43 -15.47 2.28 -11.31
N ALA A 44 -15.70 3.51 -11.75
CA ALA A 44 -15.16 4.72 -11.12
C ALA A 44 -15.51 4.86 -9.62
N LYS A 45 -16.71 4.43 -9.20
CA LYS A 45 -17.11 4.49 -7.78
C LYS A 45 -16.33 3.50 -6.93
N ALA A 46 -16.07 2.29 -7.43
CA ALA A 46 -15.29 1.29 -6.72
C ALA A 46 -13.82 1.70 -6.61
N LEU A 47 -13.21 2.19 -7.69
CA LEU A 47 -11.84 2.74 -7.67
C LEU A 47 -11.70 3.87 -6.65
N HIS A 48 -12.64 4.83 -6.66
CA HIS A 48 -12.59 5.98 -5.74
C HIS A 48 -12.76 5.57 -4.28
N ARG A 49 -13.67 4.62 -4.00
CA ARG A 49 -13.92 4.09 -2.64
C ARG A 49 -12.74 3.27 -2.12
N ARG A 50 -12.13 2.45 -2.98
CA ARG A 50 -10.92 1.68 -2.65
C ARG A 50 -9.77 2.61 -2.32
N ALA A 51 -9.51 3.60 -3.17
CA ALA A 51 -8.48 4.61 -2.95
C ALA A 51 -8.69 5.36 -1.63
N THR A 52 -9.90 5.85 -1.38
CA THR A 52 -10.24 6.56 -0.14
C THR A 52 -10.04 5.69 1.10
N SER A 53 -10.44 4.41 1.04
CA SER A 53 -10.26 3.48 2.17
C SER A 53 -8.79 3.13 2.40
N ASN A 54 -8.04 2.93 1.32
CA ASN A 54 -6.60 2.69 1.36
C ASN A 54 -5.80 3.88 1.91
N GLU A 55 -6.25 5.11 1.67
CA GLU A 55 -5.69 6.31 2.30
C GLU A 55 -5.88 6.34 3.82
N VAL A 56 -6.97 5.75 4.33
CA VAL A 56 -7.21 5.63 5.77
C VAL A 56 -6.37 4.51 6.39
N LEU A 57 -6.13 3.43 5.65
CA LEU A 57 -5.29 2.32 6.12
C LEU A 57 -3.81 2.71 6.28
N ASP A 58 -3.32 3.67 5.48
CA ASP A 58 -2.00 4.33 5.63
C ASP A 58 -0.79 3.37 5.72
N THR A 59 -0.88 2.21 5.07
CA THR A 59 0.27 1.31 4.85
C THR A 59 0.94 1.64 3.52
N TRP A 60 2.20 1.27 3.36
CA TRP A 60 2.92 1.47 2.11
C TRP A 60 2.19 0.83 0.92
N SER A 61 1.69 -0.40 1.11
CA SER A 61 0.91 -1.13 0.11
C SER A 61 -0.43 -0.46 -0.20
N SER A 62 -1.16 0.00 0.82
CA SER A 62 -2.47 0.64 0.62
C SER A 62 -2.32 1.98 -0.10
N LEU A 63 -1.37 2.82 0.33
CA LEU A 63 -1.14 4.13 -0.28
C LEU A 63 -0.67 4.00 -1.74
N SER A 64 0.17 3.02 -2.04
CA SER A 64 0.60 2.72 -3.42
C SER A 64 -0.59 2.29 -4.28
N SER A 65 -1.46 1.42 -3.75
CA SER A 65 -2.70 1.02 -4.44
C SER A 65 -3.64 2.20 -4.66
N ALA A 66 -3.81 3.09 -3.66
CA ALA A 66 -4.62 4.30 -3.80
C ALA A 66 -4.10 5.24 -4.90
N GLN A 67 -2.77 5.38 -5.02
CA GLN A 67 -2.17 6.18 -6.09
C GLN A 67 -2.52 5.63 -7.47
N THR A 68 -2.42 4.31 -7.67
CA THR A 68 -2.80 3.66 -8.94
C THR A 68 -4.27 3.86 -9.27
N ASP A 69 -5.15 3.77 -8.28
CA ASP A 69 -6.59 3.97 -8.46
C ASP A 69 -6.92 5.41 -8.88
N TYR A 70 -6.34 6.39 -8.20
CA TYR A 70 -6.53 7.80 -8.56
C TYR A 70 -5.95 8.15 -9.92
N GLN A 71 -4.80 7.56 -10.28
CA GLN A 71 -4.23 7.73 -11.61
C GLN A 71 -5.19 7.20 -12.67
N THR A 72 -5.70 5.98 -12.48
CA THR A 72 -6.69 5.35 -13.37
C THR A 72 -7.96 6.20 -13.48
N LEU A 73 -8.45 6.77 -12.39
CA LEU A 73 -9.60 7.69 -12.40
C LEU A 73 -9.33 8.96 -13.21
N VAL A 74 -8.14 9.55 -13.08
CA VAL A 74 -7.77 10.75 -13.85
C VAL A 74 -7.58 10.44 -15.34
N ASP A 75 -7.14 9.23 -15.68
CA ASP A 75 -6.92 8.85 -17.08
C ASP A 75 -8.23 8.45 -17.79
N THR A 76 -9.15 7.81 -17.07
CA THR A 76 -10.40 7.27 -17.64
C THR A 76 -11.58 8.23 -17.59
N LEU A 77 -11.64 9.12 -16.59
CA LEU A 77 -12.82 9.98 -16.41
C LEU A 77 -12.75 11.24 -17.28
N PRO A 78 -13.89 11.67 -17.85
CA PRO A 78 -13.98 12.95 -18.53
C PRO A 78 -13.66 14.12 -17.57
N SER A 79 -13.17 15.23 -18.12
CA SER A 79 -12.81 16.42 -17.34
C SER A 79 -13.97 17.01 -16.51
N SER A 80 -15.22 16.75 -16.91
CA SER A 80 -16.44 17.17 -16.21
C SER A 80 -16.80 16.29 -15.00
N SER A 81 -16.11 15.17 -14.79
CA SER A 81 -16.46 14.25 -13.71
C SER A 81 -16.19 14.87 -12.33
N PRO A 82 -17.16 14.79 -11.38
CA PRO A 82 -17.00 15.36 -10.04
C PRO A 82 -15.92 14.67 -9.20
N LEU A 83 -15.49 13.46 -9.59
CA LEU A 83 -14.45 12.70 -8.88
C LEU A 83 -13.02 13.14 -9.25
N ARG A 84 -12.88 13.82 -10.40
CA ARG A 84 -11.56 14.18 -10.95
C ARG A 84 -10.81 15.19 -10.07
N PRO A 85 -11.44 16.27 -9.54
CA PRO A 85 -10.74 17.21 -8.67
C PRO A 85 -10.24 16.59 -7.35
N SER A 86 -10.99 15.65 -6.76
CA SER A 86 -10.52 14.91 -5.58
C SER A 86 -9.34 14.00 -5.92
N ALA A 87 -9.40 13.26 -7.03
CA ALA A 87 -8.33 12.37 -7.45
C ALA A 87 -7.03 13.13 -7.75
N GLN A 88 -7.12 14.26 -8.44
CA GLN A 88 -5.95 15.11 -8.73
C GLN A 88 -5.32 15.70 -7.46
N ARG A 89 -6.12 16.05 -6.45
CA ARG A 89 -5.59 16.49 -5.16
C ARG A 89 -4.86 15.36 -4.44
N ALA A 90 -5.46 14.18 -4.40
CA ALA A 90 -4.85 13.00 -3.77
C ALA A 90 -3.52 12.61 -4.45
N LEU A 91 -3.44 12.65 -5.79
CA LEU A 91 -2.19 12.38 -6.53
C LEU A 91 -1.05 13.36 -6.21
N LYS A 92 -1.36 14.59 -5.76
CA LYS A 92 -0.33 15.53 -5.31
C LYS A 92 0.14 15.23 -3.89
N SER A 93 -0.73 14.74 -3.02
CA SER A 93 -0.42 14.48 -1.60
C SER A 93 0.10 13.07 -1.31
N LEU A 94 -0.21 12.08 -2.16
CA LEU A 94 0.15 10.69 -1.94
C LEU A 94 1.66 10.39 -2.05
N PRO A 95 2.41 10.91 -3.04
CA PRO A 95 3.83 10.58 -3.19
C PRO A 95 4.68 10.80 -1.91
N PRO A 96 4.60 11.94 -1.20
CA PRO A 96 5.35 12.10 0.04
C PRO A 96 4.90 11.13 1.15
N ARG A 97 3.59 10.83 1.26
CA ARG A 97 3.07 9.85 2.23
C ARG A 97 3.60 8.45 1.95
N ILE A 98 3.65 8.05 0.68
CA ILE A 98 4.18 6.75 0.25
C ILE A 98 5.66 6.63 0.63
N GLN A 99 6.47 7.66 0.39
CA GLN A 99 7.89 7.64 0.77
C GLN A 99 8.09 7.50 2.28
N VAL A 100 7.27 8.20 3.07
CA VAL A 100 7.32 8.11 4.55
C VAL A 100 6.92 6.71 5.01
N ALA A 101 5.81 6.17 4.51
CA ALA A 101 5.35 4.82 4.86
C ALA A 101 6.35 3.74 4.41
N GLN A 102 6.90 3.87 3.21
CA GLN A 102 7.93 2.96 2.68
C GLN A 102 9.15 2.94 3.58
N LYS A 103 9.68 4.12 3.96
CA LYS A 103 10.85 4.20 4.84
C LYS A 103 10.56 3.58 6.20
N ARG A 104 9.44 3.94 6.83
CA ARG A 104 9.01 3.39 8.13
C ARG A 104 8.93 1.87 8.09
N GLU A 105 8.22 1.30 7.12
CA GLU A 105 8.03 -0.14 7.03
C GLU A 105 9.34 -0.88 6.67
N THR A 106 10.20 -0.28 5.84
CA THR A 106 11.52 -0.86 5.53
C THR A 106 12.44 -0.86 6.75
N ASP A 107 12.48 0.24 7.50
CA ASP A 107 13.27 0.34 8.73
C ASP A 107 12.79 -0.70 9.77
N GLU A 108 11.47 -0.83 9.95
CA GLU A 108 10.87 -1.86 10.83
C GLU A 108 11.20 -3.30 10.38
N MET A 109 11.20 -3.57 9.07
CA MET A 109 11.57 -4.89 8.55
C MET A 109 13.05 -5.19 8.78
N VAL A 110 13.93 -4.21 8.55
CA VAL A 110 15.37 -4.34 8.81
C VAL A 110 15.63 -4.61 10.29
N ASP A 111 14.95 -3.90 11.18
CA ASP A 111 15.11 -4.09 12.63
C ASP A 111 14.58 -5.44 13.10
N LYS A 112 13.44 -5.93 12.54
CA LYS A 112 12.95 -7.29 12.79
C LYS A 112 13.95 -8.35 12.34
N LEU A 113 14.56 -8.18 11.16
CA LEU A 113 15.58 -9.10 10.65
C LEU A 113 16.82 -9.12 11.52
N LYS A 114 17.29 -7.96 12.00
CA LYS A 114 18.37 -7.87 13.00
C LYS A 114 17.99 -8.59 14.29
N GLY A 115 16.77 -8.40 14.79
CA GLY A 115 16.27 -9.08 15.98
C GLY A 115 16.31 -10.61 15.85
N VAL A 116 15.86 -11.15 14.72
CA VAL A 116 15.96 -12.59 14.43
C VAL A 116 17.42 -13.04 14.35
N GLY A 117 18.27 -12.30 13.65
CA GLY A 117 19.71 -12.58 13.57
C GLY A 117 20.38 -12.60 14.94
N ASN A 118 20.10 -11.61 15.79
CA ASN A 118 20.60 -11.51 17.15
C ASN A 118 20.06 -12.60 18.07
N SER A 119 18.84 -13.09 17.86
CA SER A 119 18.31 -14.22 18.63
C SER A 119 19.05 -15.52 18.32
N ILE A 120 19.43 -15.74 17.05
CA ILE A 120 20.21 -16.91 16.63
C ILE A 120 21.66 -16.77 17.10
N LEU A 121 22.29 -15.63 16.83
CA LEU A 121 23.67 -15.34 17.21
C LEU A 121 23.85 -15.31 18.73
N GLY A 122 22.86 -14.79 19.46
CA GLY A 122 22.88 -14.70 20.92
C GLY A 122 22.91 -16.06 21.61
N HIS A 123 22.32 -17.09 20.99
CA HIS A 123 22.45 -18.48 21.46
C HIS A 123 23.91 -18.99 21.42
N PHE A 124 24.78 -18.32 20.66
CA PHE A 124 26.22 -18.56 20.58
C PHE A 124 27.06 -17.45 21.26
N GLY A 125 26.43 -16.53 22.00
CA GLY A 125 27.12 -15.40 22.65
C GLY A 125 27.53 -14.27 21.69
N LEU A 126 26.87 -14.13 20.54
CA LEU A 126 27.20 -13.19 19.47
C LEU A 126 26.04 -12.20 19.19
N SER A 127 26.34 -11.03 18.65
CA SER A 127 25.37 -10.07 18.09
C SER A 127 25.73 -9.71 16.65
N THR A 128 24.75 -9.32 15.84
CA THR A 128 24.99 -8.71 14.52
C THR A 128 25.80 -7.42 14.62
N ASP A 129 25.78 -6.74 15.78
CA ASP A 129 26.60 -5.55 16.06
C ASP A 129 28.10 -5.87 16.24
N ASN A 130 28.44 -7.14 16.50
CA ASN A 130 29.83 -7.56 16.63
C ASN A 130 30.54 -7.57 15.27
N PHE A 131 29.81 -7.51 14.15
CA PHE A 131 30.38 -7.51 12.80
C PHE A 131 30.42 -6.08 12.24
N LYS A 132 31.56 -5.40 12.40
CA LYS A 132 31.77 -4.05 11.85
C LYS A 132 32.35 -4.13 10.44
N PHE A 133 31.62 -3.57 9.48
CA PHE A 133 32.10 -3.43 8.11
C PHE A 133 32.81 -2.09 7.94
N THR A 134 34.06 -2.14 7.48
CA THR A 134 34.86 -0.95 7.14
C THR A 134 35.21 -0.99 5.64
N PRO A 135 34.92 0.06 4.86
CA PRO A 135 35.28 0.10 3.44
C PRO A 135 36.81 0.11 3.27
N ASN A 136 37.32 -0.76 2.38
CA ASN A 136 38.77 -0.96 2.21
C ASN A 136 39.40 -0.12 1.08
N GLY A 137 38.67 0.87 0.54
CA GLY A 137 39.15 1.81 -0.47
C GLY A 137 39.31 1.23 -1.89
N GLN A 138 39.35 -0.10 -2.06
CA GLN A 138 39.43 -0.79 -3.36
C GLN A 138 38.05 -1.21 -3.91
N GLY A 139 36.98 -0.62 -3.39
CA GLY A 139 35.60 -0.99 -3.74
C GLY A 139 35.06 -2.22 -3.00
N GLY A 140 35.81 -2.77 -2.04
CA GLY A 140 35.39 -3.87 -1.17
C GLY A 140 35.07 -3.43 0.27
N TYR A 141 34.50 -4.37 1.03
CA TYR A 141 34.25 -4.20 2.46
C TYR A 141 35.11 -5.18 3.24
N SER A 142 35.82 -4.69 4.26
CA SER A 142 36.48 -5.52 5.28
C SER A 142 35.51 -5.72 6.44
N MET A 143 35.31 -6.96 6.87
CA MET A 143 34.47 -7.29 8.03
C MET A 143 35.39 -7.55 9.23
N ASN A 144 35.27 -6.73 10.27
CA ASN A 144 35.99 -6.87 11.52
C ASN A 144 35.01 -7.34 12.60
N PHE A 145 35.41 -8.37 13.35
CA PHE A 145 34.67 -8.82 14.51
C PHE A 145 35.16 -8.07 15.75
N VAL A 146 34.26 -7.45 16.49
CA VAL A 146 34.53 -6.74 17.75
C VAL A 146 33.67 -7.39 18.83
N GLN A 147 34.33 -8.00 19.82
CA GLN A 147 33.71 -8.68 20.96
C GLN A 147 33.51 -7.73 22.13
#